data_AF-A0A7S4Q4W1-F1
#
_entry.id   AF-A0A7S4Q4W1-F1
#
_cell.length_a   1.000
_cell.length_b   1.000
_cell.length_c   1.000
_cell.angle_alpha   90.00
_cell.angle_beta   90.00
_cell.angle_gamma   90.00
#
_symmetry.space_group_name_H-M   'P 1'
#
loop_
_entity.id
_entity.type
_entity.pdbx_description
1 polymer ?
#
loop_
_entity_poly.entity_id
_entity_poly.type
_entity_poly.pdbx_seq_one_letter_code
_entity_poly.pdbx_strand_id
1 'polypeptide(L)'
;KSSFSMVAARYVDAGVPWAEPNFAGLRRRFLRKHGRLASKDLRLPVRRAARIWPIPDSTQTLPPGECFVRLDGVDDAELLGKMVLLLRSPCYHADQVLRLQVAAVAPEGLAHLRNVVVLSTAGSQQGPSGAELMGGDYDGDQVLLVWDERLAGA
;
A
#
# COMPACT_ATOMS: atom_id res chain seq x y z
N LYS A 1 -27.18 16.08 -1.57
CA LYS A 1 -27.87 14.86 -1.08
C LYS A 1 -26.98 14.21 -0.02
N SER A 2 -27.47 13.99 1.21
CA SER A 2 -26.66 13.37 2.27
C SER A 2 -26.34 11.91 1.90
N SER A 3 -25.08 11.51 2.01
CA SER A 3 -24.67 10.12 1.78
C SER A 3 -25.33 9.21 2.81
N PHE A 4 -25.69 8.01 2.39
CA PHE A 4 -26.20 6.96 3.27
C PHE A 4 -25.32 6.72 4.52
N SER A 5 -24.00 6.84 4.39
CA SER A 5 -23.07 6.74 5.53
C SER A 5 -23.22 7.89 6.53
N MET A 6 -23.51 9.10 6.04
CA MET A 6 -23.72 10.29 6.87
C MET A 6 -25.03 10.21 7.64
N VAL A 7 -26.07 9.60 7.05
CA VAL A 7 -27.32 9.31 7.77
C VAL A 7 -27.06 8.30 8.89
N ALA A 8 -26.23 7.28 8.64
CA ALA A 8 -25.89 6.29 9.67
C ALA A 8 -25.12 6.92 10.83
N ALA A 9 -24.15 7.79 10.54
CA ALA A 9 -23.41 8.53 11.54
C ALA A 9 -24.34 9.39 12.41
N ARG A 10 -25.28 10.12 11.80
CA ARG A 10 -26.25 10.93 12.55
C ARG A 10 -27.13 10.13 13.50
N TYR A 11 -27.51 8.90 13.13
CA TYR A 11 -28.27 8.01 14.01
C TYR A 11 -27.42 7.56 15.21
N VAL A 12 -26.13 7.29 15.00
CA VAL A 12 -25.18 6.98 16.08
C VAL A 12 -25.01 8.20 17.00
N ASP A 13 -24.75 9.37 16.43
CA ASP A 13 -24.52 10.61 17.19
C ASP A 13 -25.75 11.03 18.00
N ALA A 14 -26.95 10.79 17.47
CA ALA A 14 -28.21 11.04 18.17
C ALA A 14 -28.56 9.96 19.21
N GLY A 15 -27.73 8.93 19.39
CA GLY A 15 -27.97 7.85 20.36
C GLY A 15 -29.16 6.96 20.01
N VAL A 16 -29.55 6.87 18.73
CA VAL A 16 -30.68 6.06 18.30
C VAL A 16 -30.39 4.59 18.62
N PRO A 17 -31.30 3.87 19.31
CA PRO A 17 -31.09 2.46 19.63
C PRO A 17 -30.82 1.62 18.38
N TRP A 18 -29.84 0.73 18.45
CA TRP A 18 -29.45 -0.16 17.34
C TRP A 18 -30.58 -1.07 16.84
N ALA A 19 -31.61 -1.30 17.67
CA ALA A 19 -32.80 -2.08 17.34
C ALA A 19 -33.86 -1.29 16.58
N GLU A 20 -33.74 0.04 16.49
CA GLU A 20 -34.70 0.88 15.78
C GLU A 20 -34.78 0.42 14.30
N PRO A 21 -35.99 0.19 13.75
CA PRO A 21 -36.16 -0.45 12.46
C PRO A 21 -35.44 0.25 11.29
N ASN A 22 -35.46 1.58 11.26
CA ASN A 22 -34.79 2.35 10.21
C ASN A 22 -33.27 2.23 10.34
N PHE A 23 -32.74 2.32 11.56
CA PHE A 23 -31.31 2.17 11.82
C PHE A 23 -30.82 0.74 11.51
N ALA A 24 -31.60 -0.28 11.87
CA ALA A 24 -31.32 -1.66 11.54
C ALA A 24 -31.35 -1.92 10.02
N GLY A 25 -32.31 -1.31 9.31
CA GLY A 25 -32.37 -1.31 7.85
C GLY A 25 -31.12 -0.70 7.21
N LEU A 26 -30.69 0.45 7.73
CA LEU A 26 -29.47 1.15 7.33
C LEU A 26 -28.23 0.28 7.59
N ARG A 27 -28.07 -0.29 8.79
CA ARG A 27 -26.93 -1.13 9.12
C ARG A 27 -26.80 -2.34 8.20
N ARG A 28 -27.91 -3.02 7.90
CA ARG A 28 -27.93 -4.14 6.94
C ARG A 28 -27.48 -3.72 5.55
N ARG A 29 -27.92 -2.55 5.07
CA ARG A 29 -27.52 -2.06 3.75
C ARG A 29 -26.05 -1.64 3.71
N PHE A 30 -25.51 -1.10 4.80
CA PHE A 30 -24.07 -0.85 4.95
C PHE A 30 -23.27 -2.15 4.86
N LEU A 31 -23.63 -3.15 5.70
CA LEU A 31 -22.98 -4.46 5.72
C LEU A 31 -23.05 -5.16 4.36
N ARG A 32 -24.20 -5.13 3.68
CA ARG A 32 -24.33 -5.70 2.33
C ARG A 32 -23.42 -5.01 1.31
N LYS A 33 -23.29 -3.69 1.38
CA LYS A 33 -22.41 -2.93 0.47
C LYS A 33 -20.95 -3.35 0.67
N HIS A 34 -20.48 -3.41 1.91
CA HIS A 34 -19.10 -3.80 2.21
C HIS A 34 -18.86 -5.31 1.98
N GLY A 35 -19.83 -6.16 2.30
CA GLY A 35 -19.78 -7.60 2.02
C GLY A 35 -19.73 -7.90 0.53
N ARG A 36 -20.41 -7.12 -0.32
CA ARG A 36 -20.35 -7.26 -1.78
C ARG A 36 -18.96 -6.95 -2.34
N LEU A 37 -18.24 -5.96 -1.78
CA LEU A 37 -16.87 -5.66 -2.22
C LEU A 37 -15.93 -6.84 -1.93
N ALA A 38 -16.12 -7.50 -0.78
CA ALA A 38 -15.35 -8.69 -0.43
C ALA A 38 -15.73 -9.91 -1.28
N SER A 39 -17.02 -10.14 -1.54
CA SER A 39 -17.48 -11.35 -2.23
C SER A 39 -17.50 -11.25 -3.76
N LYS A 40 -18.02 -10.15 -4.32
CA LYS A 40 -18.16 -9.98 -5.77
C LYS A 40 -16.87 -9.51 -6.42
N ASP A 41 -16.21 -8.54 -5.80
CA ASP A 41 -15.00 -7.93 -6.34
C ASP A 41 -13.72 -8.58 -5.79
N LEU A 42 -13.87 -9.63 -4.97
CA LEU A 42 -12.80 -10.37 -4.29
C LEU A 42 -11.76 -9.46 -3.62
N ARG A 43 -12.21 -8.33 -3.04
CA ARG A 43 -11.31 -7.39 -2.37
C ARG A 43 -10.91 -7.93 -1.00
N LEU A 44 -9.73 -8.52 -0.93
CA LEU A 44 -9.13 -8.99 0.31
C LEU A 44 -8.42 -7.82 1.02
N PRO A 45 -8.87 -7.42 2.22
CA PRO A 45 -8.22 -6.33 2.95
C PRO A 45 -6.89 -6.81 3.54
N VAL A 46 -5.80 -6.19 3.08
CA VAL A 46 -4.46 -6.35 3.68
C VAL A 46 -4.17 -5.09 4.50
N ARG A 47 -3.91 -5.24 5.80
CA ARG A 47 -3.72 -4.10 6.70
C ARG A 47 -2.40 -3.38 6.46
N ARG A 48 -1.33 -4.14 6.20
CA ARG A 48 0.02 -3.64 5.91
C ARG A 48 0.25 -3.56 4.41
N ALA A 49 -0.54 -2.72 3.76
CA ALA A 49 -0.42 -2.45 2.34
C ALA A 49 -0.89 -1.03 2.01
N ALA A 50 -0.26 -0.40 1.02
CA ALA A 50 -0.57 0.94 0.58
C ALA A 50 -0.35 1.10 -0.93
N ARG A 51 -1.10 1.99 -1.56
CA ARG A 51 -0.78 2.47 -2.90
C ARG A 51 0.05 3.73 -2.80
N ILE A 52 1.25 3.68 -3.35
CA ILE A 52 2.24 4.76 -3.27
C ILE A 52 2.90 4.97 -4.62
N TRP A 53 3.54 6.11 -4.80
CA TRP A 53 4.29 6.40 -6.02
C TRP A 53 5.70 5.84 -5.91
N PRO A 54 6.15 5.06 -6.92
CA PRO A 54 7.55 4.74 -7.04
C PRO A 54 8.30 5.97 -7.57
N ILE A 55 9.54 6.15 -7.15
CA ILE A 55 10.46 7.13 -7.73
C ILE A 55 11.86 6.50 -7.85
N PRO A 56 12.64 6.86 -8.87
CA PRO A 56 14.02 6.39 -8.98
C PRO A 56 14.90 7.09 -7.95
N ASP A 57 15.89 6.36 -7.42
CA ASP A 57 16.94 6.95 -6.60
C ASP A 57 17.85 7.85 -7.43
N SER A 58 17.67 9.16 -7.29
CA SER A 58 18.52 10.19 -7.92
C SER A 58 19.87 10.36 -7.20
N THR A 59 20.00 9.87 -5.97
CA THR A 59 21.23 9.99 -5.16
C THR A 59 22.20 8.84 -5.39
N GLN A 60 21.73 7.74 -5.98
CA GLN A 60 22.51 6.51 -6.21
C GLN A 60 23.12 5.93 -4.91
N THR A 61 22.43 6.13 -3.78
CA THR A 61 22.86 5.65 -2.46
C THR A 61 22.28 4.28 -2.15
N LEU A 62 21.20 3.88 -2.81
CA LEU A 62 20.56 2.58 -2.63
C LEU A 62 21.24 1.47 -3.45
N PRO A 63 21.69 0.37 -2.82
CA PRO A 63 22.25 -0.77 -3.54
C PRO A 63 21.18 -1.56 -4.30
N PRO A 64 21.57 -2.41 -5.27
CA PRO A 64 20.63 -3.26 -5.99
C PRO A 64 19.87 -4.20 -5.04
N GLY A 65 18.56 -4.34 -5.24
CA GLY A 65 17.69 -5.16 -4.40
C GLY A 65 17.17 -4.46 -3.14
N GLU A 66 17.63 -3.24 -2.86
CA GLU A 66 17.09 -2.40 -1.80
C GLU A 66 16.13 -1.32 -2.30
N CYS A 67 15.26 -0.88 -1.40
CA CYS A 67 14.40 0.29 -1.58
C CYS A 67 14.37 1.13 -0.30
N PHE A 68 13.95 2.38 -0.42
CA PHE A 68 13.67 3.23 0.73
C PHE A 68 12.20 3.64 0.73
N VAL A 69 11.53 3.47 1.86
CA VAL A 69 10.13 3.87 2.01
C VAL A 69 9.85 4.31 3.43
N ARG A 70 9.11 5.41 3.54
CA ARG A 70 8.58 5.93 4.80
C ARG A 70 7.14 6.35 4.56
N LEU A 71 6.23 5.95 5.44
CA LEU A 71 4.80 6.21 5.32
C LEU A 71 4.31 7.03 6.50
N ASP A 72 3.40 7.96 6.26
CA ASP A 72 2.77 8.70 7.35
C ASP A 72 1.80 7.83 8.12
N GLY A 73 1.87 7.89 9.45
CA GLY A 73 1.04 7.07 10.35
C GLY A 73 1.49 5.61 10.49
N VAL A 74 2.63 5.23 9.90
CA VAL A 74 3.30 3.94 10.10
C VAL A 74 4.63 4.19 10.80
N ASP A 75 4.96 3.39 11.81
CA ASP A 75 6.26 3.47 12.47
C ASP A 75 7.35 2.99 11.49
N ASP A 76 8.46 3.73 11.42
CA ASP A 76 9.63 3.36 10.63
C ASP A 76 10.11 1.94 10.99
N ALA A 77 9.98 1.52 12.26
CA ALA A 77 10.33 0.18 12.71
C ALA A 77 9.48 -0.95 12.07
N GLU A 78 8.33 -0.64 11.48
CA GLU A 78 7.54 -1.62 10.72
C GLU A 78 8.11 -1.88 9.31
N LEU A 79 8.97 -0.99 8.80
CA LEU A 79 9.47 -1.04 7.42
C LEU A 79 10.98 -1.23 7.37
N LEU A 80 11.75 -0.46 8.15
CA LEU A 80 13.22 -0.46 8.08
C LEU A 80 13.80 -1.86 8.29
N GLY A 81 14.64 -2.30 7.36
CA GLY A 81 15.27 -3.61 7.44
C GLY A 81 14.32 -4.78 7.21
N LYS A 82 13.09 -4.57 6.72
CA LYS A 82 12.14 -5.65 6.37
C LYS A 82 11.95 -5.85 4.87
N MET A 83 11.54 -7.07 4.52
CA MET A 83 11.14 -7.41 3.16
C MET A 83 9.76 -6.83 2.83
N VAL A 84 9.65 -6.29 1.62
CA VAL A 84 8.40 -5.76 1.08
C VAL A 84 8.15 -6.29 -0.32
N LEU A 85 6.88 -6.32 -0.70
CA LEU A 85 6.45 -6.61 -2.06
C LEU A 85 5.96 -5.34 -2.74
N LEU A 86 6.36 -5.16 -4.00
CA LEU A 86 5.84 -4.14 -4.89
C LEU A 86 5.23 -4.82 -6.10
N LEU A 87 4.06 -4.34 -6.51
CA LEU A 87 3.44 -4.77 -7.77
C LEU A 87 2.65 -3.63 -8.42
N ARG A 88 2.66 -3.61 -9.75
CA ARG A 88 1.79 -2.74 -10.54
C ARG A 88 0.47 -3.44 -10.84
N SER A 89 -0.59 -2.67 -11.00
CA SER A 89 -1.88 -3.18 -11.47
C SER A 89 -2.08 -2.75 -12.92
N PRO A 90 -2.39 -3.67 -13.85
CA PRO A 90 -2.50 -5.12 -13.67
C PRO A 90 -1.15 -5.85 -13.54
N CYS A 91 -1.14 -6.96 -12.80
CA CYS A 91 0.00 -7.87 -12.66
C CYS A 91 -0.35 -9.19 -13.36
N TYR A 92 0.29 -9.47 -14.50
CA TYR A 92 0.04 -10.64 -15.34
C TYR A 92 1.02 -11.78 -15.10
N HIS A 93 2.25 -11.47 -14.69
CA HIS A 93 3.33 -12.44 -14.48
C HIS A 93 3.92 -12.33 -13.07
N ALA A 94 4.38 -13.45 -12.53
CA ALA A 94 5.01 -13.48 -11.20
C ALA A 94 6.26 -12.59 -11.13
N ASP A 95 7.00 -12.49 -12.24
CA ASP A 95 8.21 -11.67 -12.35
C ASP A 95 7.93 -10.15 -12.27
N GLN A 96 6.65 -9.74 -12.34
CA GLN A 96 6.22 -8.35 -12.12
C GLN A 96 5.99 -8.02 -10.64
N VAL A 97 6.09 -9.01 -9.75
CA VAL A 97 6.08 -8.81 -8.30
C VAL A 97 7.52 -8.71 -7.82
N LEU A 98 7.90 -7.53 -7.35
CA LEU A 98 9.24 -7.30 -6.84
C LEU A 98 9.27 -7.50 -5.34
N ARG A 99 10.15 -8.38 -4.90
CA ARG A 99 10.50 -8.51 -3.49
C ARG A 99 11.78 -7.74 -3.24
N LEU A 100 11.69 -6.69 -2.42
CA LEU A 100 12.81 -5.80 -2.10
C LEU A 100 13.01 -5.71 -0.60
N GLN A 101 14.26 -5.47 -0.21
CA GLN A 101 14.62 -5.20 1.17
C GLN A 101 14.51 -3.69 1.42
N VAL A 102 13.81 -3.25 2.45
CA VAL A 102 13.83 -1.83 2.84
C VAL A 102 15.16 -1.56 3.54
N ALA A 103 15.82 -0.46 3.17
CA ALA A 103 17.06 -0.01 3.78
C ALA A 103 16.91 0.06 5.31
N ALA A 104 17.88 -0.49 6.05
CA ALA A 104 17.83 -0.51 7.52
C ALA A 104 18.02 0.88 8.15
N VAL A 105 18.64 1.79 7.41
CA VAL A 105 18.86 3.19 7.79
C VAL A 105 18.43 4.06 6.61
N ALA A 106 17.86 5.23 6.90
CA ALA A 106 17.52 6.19 5.86
C ALA A 106 18.78 6.61 5.09
N PRO A 107 18.85 6.39 3.76
CA PRO A 107 20.01 6.78 2.97
C PRO A 107 20.19 8.30 2.95
N GLU A 108 21.44 8.74 2.74
CA GLU A 108 21.79 10.15 2.68
C GLU A 108 20.99 10.85 1.57
N GLY A 109 20.44 12.03 1.87
CA GLY A 109 19.64 12.78 0.92
C GLY A 109 18.22 12.24 0.68
N LEU A 110 17.86 11.02 1.11
CA LEU A 110 16.52 10.45 0.89
C LEU A 110 15.58 10.60 2.09
N ALA A 111 16.08 10.94 3.28
CA ALA A 111 15.30 10.97 4.52
C ALA A 111 14.08 11.93 4.50
N HIS A 112 14.05 12.91 3.61
CA HIS A 112 12.95 13.87 3.45
C HIS A 112 11.77 13.29 2.66
N LEU A 113 11.96 12.19 1.93
CA LEU A 113 10.96 11.58 1.08
C LEU A 113 10.00 10.73 1.93
N ARG A 114 8.70 10.95 1.76
CA ARG A 114 7.60 10.28 2.49
C ARG A 114 6.46 9.95 1.52
N ASN A 115 5.74 8.88 1.82
CA ASN A 115 4.62 8.34 1.03
C ASN A 115 4.98 8.01 -0.43
N VAL A 116 6.26 7.73 -0.66
CA VAL A 116 6.82 7.28 -1.93
C VAL A 116 7.76 6.12 -1.65
N VAL A 117 7.94 5.24 -2.63
CA VAL A 117 8.98 4.19 -2.58
C VAL A 117 10.10 4.58 -3.52
N VAL A 118 11.29 4.76 -2.96
CA VAL A 118 12.50 5.03 -3.73
C VAL A 118 13.11 3.69 -4.14
N LEU A 119 13.28 3.51 -5.44
CA LEU A 119 13.85 2.30 -6.04
C LEU A 119 15.30 2.56 -6.41
N SER A 120 16.18 1.63 -6.07
CA SER A 120 17.57 1.69 -6.54
C SER A 120 17.61 1.79 -8.06
N THR A 121 18.44 2.72 -8.56
CA THR A 121 18.81 2.84 -9.97
C THR A 121 20.09 2.07 -10.30
N ALA A 122 20.77 1.52 -9.28
CA ALA A 122 21.92 0.67 -9.47
C ALA A 122 21.48 -0.70 -10.00
N GLY A 123 21.91 -1.02 -11.22
CA GLY A 123 21.87 -2.39 -11.71
C GLY A 123 22.87 -3.27 -10.96
N SER A 124 22.64 -4.58 -10.92
CA SER A 124 23.64 -5.54 -10.44
C SER A 124 24.12 -6.41 -11.59
N GLN A 125 25.26 -7.09 -11.41
CA GLN A 125 25.65 -8.16 -12.35
C GLN A 125 24.65 -9.33 -12.40
N GLN A 126 23.74 -9.42 -11.42
CA GLN A 126 22.78 -10.51 -11.26
C GLN A 126 21.38 -10.17 -11.79
N GLY A 127 21.15 -8.93 -12.25
CA GLY A 127 19.86 -8.54 -12.80
C GLY A 127 19.61 -7.03 -12.80
N PRO A 128 18.55 -6.62 -13.52
CA PRO A 128 18.11 -5.23 -13.62
C PRO A 128 17.74 -4.64 -12.26
N SER A 129 17.88 -3.32 -12.14
CA SER A 129 17.52 -2.58 -10.93
C SER A 129 16.02 -2.69 -10.63
N GLY A 130 15.63 -2.48 -9.37
CA GLY A 130 14.20 -2.40 -9.02
C GLY A 130 13.46 -1.36 -9.85
N ALA A 131 14.16 -0.29 -10.25
CA ALA A 131 13.62 0.74 -11.10
C ALA A 131 13.35 0.27 -12.55
N GLU A 132 14.22 -0.57 -13.09
CA GLU A 132 14.09 -1.17 -14.43
C GLU A 132 13.01 -2.25 -14.45
N LEU A 133 12.95 -3.06 -13.40
CA LEU A 133 11.97 -4.15 -13.26
C LEU A 133 10.53 -3.65 -13.13
N MET A 134 10.34 -2.44 -12.60
CA MET A 134 9.02 -1.80 -12.56
C MET A 134 8.58 -1.25 -13.92
N GLY A 135 9.47 -1.21 -14.92
CA GLY A 135 9.14 -0.95 -16.34
C GLY A 135 8.29 0.30 -16.56
N GLY A 136 8.49 1.35 -15.75
CA GLY A 136 7.67 2.55 -15.74
C GLY A 136 8.51 3.81 -15.97
N ASP A 137 7.90 4.81 -16.59
CA ASP A 137 8.42 6.15 -16.82
C ASP A 137 8.19 7.11 -15.63
N TYR A 138 7.73 6.59 -14.49
CA TYR A 138 7.52 7.32 -13.22
C TYR A 138 6.64 8.57 -13.38
N ASP A 139 5.72 8.57 -14.35
CA ASP A 139 4.91 9.71 -14.76
C ASP A 139 3.64 9.94 -13.90
N GLY A 140 3.39 9.06 -12.91
CA GLY A 140 2.26 9.15 -12.00
C GLY A 140 1.65 7.81 -11.61
N ASP A 141 2.08 6.71 -12.24
CA ASP A 141 1.60 5.38 -11.92
C ASP A 141 1.93 4.95 -10.48
N GLN A 142 0.91 4.47 -9.77
CA GLN A 142 1.06 3.96 -8.41
C GLN A 142 1.35 2.46 -8.40
N VAL A 143 2.05 2.06 -7.35
CA VAL A 143 2.38 0.67 -7.06
C VAL A 143 1.70 0.26 -5.77
N LEU A 144 1.29 -1.00 -5.66
CA LEU A 144 0.85 -1.57 -4.40
C LEU A 144 2.10 -2.05 -3.65
N LEU A 145 2.39 -1.38 -2.55
CA LEU A 145 3.36 -1.80 -1.54
C LEU A 145 2.66 -2.70 -0.52
N VAL A 146 3.28 -3.82 -0.17
CA VAL A 146 2.83 -4.73 0.88
C VAL A 146 4.01 -5.05 1.80
N TRP A 147 3.86 -4.77 3.09
CA TRP A 147 4.85 -5.10 4.14
C TRP A 147 4.25 -6.01 5.23
N ASP A 148 3.20 -6.75 4.88
CA ASP A 148 2.66 -7.81 5.72
C ASP A 148 3.62 -9.00 5.71
N GLU A 149 4.25 -9.30 6.85
CA GLU A 149 5.22 -10.39 7.02
C GLU A 149 4.66 -11.76 6.59
N ARG A 150 3.33 -11.96 6.66
CA ARG A 150 2.68 -13.19 6.20
C ARG A 150 2.70 -13.36 4.68
N LEU A 151 2.89 -12.27 3.95
CA LEU A 151 2.91 -12.23 2.48
C LEU A 151 4.32 -11.99 1.94
N ALA A 152 5.06 -11.04 2.50
CA ALA A 152 6.41 -10.70 2.06
C ALA A 152 7.47 -11.71 2.52
N GLY A 153 7.14 -12.55 3.52
CA GLY A 153 8.11 -13.42 4.20
C GLY A 153 9.01 -12.63 5.15
N ALA A 154 9.66 -13.36 6.07
CA ALA A 154 10.77 -12.83 6.86
C ALA A 154 12.01 -12.65 5.96
#